data_AF-A0A847AT94-F1
#
_entry.id   AF-A0A847AT94-F1
#
_cell.length_a   1.000
_cell.length_b   1.000
_cell.length_c   1.000
_cell.angle_alpha   90.00
_cell.angle_beta   90.00
_cell.angle_gamma   90.00
#
_symmetry.space_group_name_H-M   'P 1'
#
loop_
_entity.id
_entity.type
_entity.pdbx_description
1 polymer ?
#
loop_
_entity_poly.entity_id
_entity_poly.type
_entity_poly.pdbx_seq_one_letter_code
_entity_poly.pdbx_strand_id
1 'polypeptide(L)'
;MKVNITVDDALMERIDNYAKKNYLSRAGLMALACNDYINAREVMMLVKDMALAMRKIADTGNFDDETIKQLEDFERIAKFLVGQR
;
A
#
# COMPACT_ATOMS: atom_id res chain seq x y z
N MET A 1 -12.10 -0.61 17.64
CA MET A 1 -11.14 -1.23 18.58
C MET A 1 -10.27 -0.12 19.18
N LYS A 2 -10.04 -0.10 20.49
CA LYS A 2 -9.15 0.89 21.14
C LYS A 2 -7.77 0.28 21.32
N VAL A 3 -6.72 1.02 20.95
CA VAL A 3 -5.33 0.59 21.07
C VAL A 3 -4.57 1.63 21.86
N ASN A 4 -3.75 1.19 22.82
CA ASN A 4 -2.83 2.05 23.56
C ASN A 4 -1.41 1.77 23.05
N ILE A 5 -0.67 2.82 22.69
CA ILE A 5 0.70 2.73 22.19
C ILE A 5 1.59 3.71 22.97
N THR A 6 2.86 3.36 23.14
CA THR A 6 3.88 4.26 23.69
C THR A 6 4.72 4.78 22.54
N VAL A 7 4.91 6.09 22.48
CA VAL A 7 5.62 6.79 21.40
C VAL A 7 6.51 7.84 22.04
N ASP A 8 7.67 8.08 21.45
CA ASP A 8 8.57 9.16 21.85
C ASP A 8 7.87 10.53 21.78
N ASP A 9 8.13 11.38 22.78
CA ASP A 9 7.46 12.67 22.93
C ASP A 9 7.73 13.61 21.74
N ALA A 10 8.96 13.65 21.22
CA ALA A 10 9.31 14.50 20.09
C ALA A 10 8.61 14.04 18.81
N LEU A 11 8.43 12.73 18.63
CA LEU A 11 7.64 12.21 17.52
C LEU A 11 6.15 12.56 17.69
N MET A 12 5.60 12.47 18.89
CA MET A 12 4.20 12.83 19.12
C MET A 12 3.93 14.31 18.87
N GLU A 13 4.83 15.19 19.28
CA GLU A 13 4.71 16.62 19.00
C GLU A 13 4.70 16.91 17.50
N ARG A 14 5.56 16.24 16.73
CA ARG A 14 5.58 16.35 15.26
C ARG A 14 4.27 15.89 14.63
N ILE A 15 3.71 14.77 15.09
CA ILE A 15 2.43 14.23 14.62
C ILE A 15 1.30 15.23 14.90
N ASP A 16 1.24 15.78 16.11
CA ASP A 16 0.21 16.75 16.49
C ASP A 16 0.27 18.03 15.66
N ASN A 17 1.47 18.56 15.47
CA ASN A 17 1.68 19.76 14.68
C ASN A 17 1.29 19.53 13.22
N TYR A 18 1.60 18.37 12.66
CA TYR A 18 1.16 18.00 11.32
C TYR A 18 -0.36 17.85 11.24
N ALA A 19 -0.97 17.13 12.19
CA ALA A 19 -2.42 16.93 12.23
C ALA A 19 -3.17 18.26 12.29
N LYS A 20 -2.76 19.16 13.19
CA LYS A 20 -3.34 20.51 13.32
C LYS A 20 -3.24 21.33 12.03
N LYS A 21 -2.06 21.36 11.42
CA LYS A 21 -1.83 22.11 10.15
C LYS A 21 -2.70 21.60 9.00
N ASN A 22 -3.04 20.32 9.00
CA ASN A 22 -3.84 19.68 7.96
C ASN A 22 -5.32 19.50 8.36
N TYR A 23 -5.78 20.13 9.45
CA TYR A 23 -7.16 20.03 9.95
C TYR A 23 -7.61 18.59 10.24
N LEU A 24 -6.67 17.74 10.66
CA LEU A 24 -6.91 16.35 11.03
C LEU A 24 -6.84 16.17 12.55
N SER A 25 -7.59 15.20 13.06
CA SER A 25 -7.36 14.71 14.42
C SER A 25 -6.10 13.82 14.44
N ARG A 26 -5.43 13.75 15.59
CA ARG A 26 -4.28 12.85 15.79
C ARG A 26 -4.61 11.41 15.39
N ALA A 27 -5.74 10.91 15.87
CA ALA A 27 -6.21 9.55 15.56
C ALA A 27 -6.53 9.38 14.06
N GLY A 28 -7.14 10.39 13.43
CA GLY A 28 -7.42 10.37 12.00
C GLY A 28 -6.15 10.32 11.15
N LEU A 29 -5.15 11.13 11.51
CA LEU A 29 -3.85 11.11 10.85
C LEU A 29 -3.14 9.75 11.02
N MET A 30 -3.13 9.18 12.23
CA MET A 30 -2.53 7.87 12.47
C MET A 30 -3.22 6.77 11.68
N ALA A 31 -4.56 6.79 11.62
CA ALA A 31 -5.32 5.82 10.83
C ALA A 31 -5.01 5.95 9.33
N LEU A 32 -4.96 7.17 8.81
CA LEU A 32 -4.59 7.45 7.43
C LEU A 32 -3.17 6.94 7.13
N ALA A 33 -2.20 7.29 7.97
CA ALA A 33 -0.81 6.87 7.79
C ALA A 33 -0.64 5.34 7.82
N CYS A 34 -1.37 4.63 8.69
CA CYS A 34 -1.36 3.18 8.71
C CYS A 34 -1.92 2.59 7.41
N ASN A 35 -3.03 3.13 6.91
CA ASN A 35 -3.63 2.70 5.65
C ASN A 35 -2.68 2.92 4.47
N ASP A 36 -2.11 4.12 4.37
CA ASP A 36 -1.16 4.47 3.31
C ASP A 36 0.10 3.60 3.37
N TYR A 37 0.60 3.31 4.58
CA TYR A 37 1.77 2.45 4.77
C TYR A 37 1.50 1.01 4.33
N ILE A 38 0.32 0.45 4.68
CA ILE A 38 -0.07 -0.91 4.27
C ILE A 38 -0.19 -0.96 2.74
N ASN A 39 -0.94 -0.03 2.14
CA ASN A 39 -1.15 0.02 0.70
C ASN A 39 0.19 0.12 -0.06
N ALA A 40 1.11 0.97 0.39
CA ALA A 40 2.43 1.10 -0.22
C ALA A 40 3.26 -0.20 -0.15
N ARG A 41 3.11 -0.98 0.93
CA ARG A 41 3.79 -2.28 1.11
C ARG A 41 3.18 -3.37 0.23
N GLU A 42 1.85 -3.39 0.11
CA GLU A 42 1.15 -4.32 -0.79
C GLU A 42 1.59 -4.10 -2.24
N VAL A 43 1.70 -2.84 -2.68
CA VAL A 43 2.23 -2.51 -4.01
C VAL A 43 3.63 -3.06 -4.24
N MET A 44 4.54 -2.86 -3.27
CA MET A 44 5.90 -3.37 -3.40
C MET A 44 5.95 -4.89 -3.51
N MET A 45 5.04 -5.61 -2.86
CA MET A 45 4.93 -7.07 -2.99
C MET A 45 4.41 -7.44 -4.38
N LEU A 46 3.33 -6.81 -4.85
CA LEU A 46 2.77 -7.06 -6.17
C LEU A 46 3.74 -6.77 -7.31
N VAL A 47 4.57 -5.72 -7.19
CA VAL A 47 5.63 -5.44 -8.18
C VAL A 47 6.66 -6.57 -8.25
N LYS A 48 6.99 -7.21 -7.12
CA LYS A 48 7.88 -8.38 -7.12
C LYS A 48 7.22 -9.59 -7.76
N ASP A 49 5.95 -9.83 -7.46
CA ASP A 49 5.20 -10.95 -8.03
C ASP A 49 5.05 -10.79 -9.54
N MET A 50 4.79 -9.57 -10.01
CA MET A 50 4.80 -9.21 -11.44
C MET A 50 6.14 -9.50 -12.11
N ALA A 51 7.27 -9.17 -11.45
CA ALA A 51 8.59 -9.45 -12.01
C ALA A 51 8.83 -10.97 -12.18
N LEU A 52 8.26 -11.80 -11.30
CA LEU A 52 8.31 -13.26 -11.41
C LEU A 52 7.40 -13.76 -12.53
N ALA A 53 6.15 -13.28 -12.60
CA ALA A 53 5.20 -13.60 -13.67
C ALA A 53 5.78 -13.27 -15.06
N MET A 54 6.38 -12.08 -15.23
CA MET A 54 7.04 -11.66 -16.46
C MET A 54 8.20 -12.56 -16.85
N ARG A 55 8.97 -13.07 -15.86
CA ARG A 55 10.04 -14.03 -16.11
C ARG A 55 9.50 -15.39 -16.55
N LYS A 56 8.45 -15.88 -15.90
CA LYS A 56 7.77 -17.13 -16.27
C LYS A 56 7.22 -17.07 -17.70
N ILE A 57 6.67 -15.92 -18.10
CA ILE A 57 6.22 -15.68 -19.49
C ILE A 57 7.41 -15.69 -20.45
N ALA A 58 8.52 -15.03 -20.11
CA ALA A 58 9.71 -15.00 -20.95
C ALA A 58 10.32 -16.41 -21.14
N ASP A 59 10.30 -17.23 -20.09
CA ASP A 59 10.87 -18.58 -20.10
C ASP A 59 9.96 -19.60 -20.82
N THR A 60 8.63 -19.48 -20.68
CA THR A 60 7.66 -20.46 -21.23
C THR A 60 7.02 -20.03 -22.55
N GLY A 61 7.04 -18.74 -22.88
CA GLY A 61 6.37 -18.16 -24.03
C GLY A 61 4.84 -18.15 -23.96
N ASN A 62 4.24 -18.59 -22.84
CA ASN A 62 2.79 -18.71 -22.67
C ASN A 62 2.32 -18.03 -21.39
N PHE A 63 1.04 -17.64 -21.39
CA PHE A 63 0.34 -17.15 -20.21
C PHE A 63 -0.54 -18.29 -19.69
N ASP A 64 -0.14 -18.92 -18.59
CA ASP A 64 -1.01 -19.88 -17.90
C ASP A 64 -2.05 -19.16 -17.04
N ASP A 65 -3.11 -19.88 -16.64
CA ASP A 65 -4.24 -19.32 -15.90
C ASP A 65 -3.82 -18.66 -14.56
N GLU A 66 -2.75 -19.16 -13.94
CA GLU A 66 -2.18 -18.59 -12.71
C GLU A 66 -1.55 -17.23 -12.98
N THR A 67 -0.75 -17.14 -14.05
CA THR A 67 -0.10 -15.89 -14.49
C THR A 67 -1.16 -14.86 -14.87
N ILE A 68 -2.22 -15.26 -15.58
CA ILE A 68 -3.33 -14.38 -15.96
C ILE A 68 -3.98 -13.76 -14.71
N LYS A 69 -4.30 -14.56 -13.69
CA LYS A 69 -4.87 -14.06 -12.44
C LYS A 69 -3.96 -13.07 -11.73
N GLN A 70 -2.65 -13.35 -11.67
CA GLN A 70 -1.68 -12.45 -11.05
C GLN A 70 -1.61 -11.09 -11.77
N LEU A 71 -1.70 -11.09 -13.10
CA LEU A 71 -1.74 -9.88 -13.92
C LEU A 71 -3.03 -9.07 -13.69
N GLU A 72 -4.19 -9.74 -13.61
CA GLU A 72 -5.49 -9.11 -13.34
C GLU A 72 -5.54 -8.46 -11.94
N ASP A 73 -5.03 -9.16 -10.92
CA ASP A 73 -4.95 -8.64 -9.56
C ASP A 73 -4.03 -7.42 -9.48
N PHE A 74 -2.89 -7.46 -10.17
CA PHE A 74 -2.00 -6.32 -10.30
C PHE A 74 -2.71 -5.13 -10.99
N GLU A 75 -3.39 -5.36 -12.11
CA GLU A 75 -4.10 -4.30 -12.84
C GLU A 75 -5.18 -3.64 -11.96
N ARG A 76 -5.96 -4.44 -11.23
CA ARG A 76 -7.01 -3.95 -10.32
C ARG A 76 -6.44 -3.02 -9.25
N ILE A 77 -5.33 -3.42 -8.63
CA ILE A 77 -4.71 -2.65 -7.54
C ILE A 77 -4.01 -1.40 -8.10
N ALA A 78 -3.34 -1.52 -9.26
CA ALA A 78 -2.75 -0.38 -9.95
C ALA A 78 -3.80 0.70 -10.27
N LYS A 79 -4.96 0.31 -10.83
CA LYS A 79 -6.09 1.21 -11.13
C LYS A 79 -6.63 1.92 -9.89
N PHE A 80 -6.81 1.18 -8.80
CA PHE A 80 -7.23 1.75 -7.51
C PHE A 80 -6.28 2.86 -7.04
N LEU A 81 -4.96 2.69 -7.25
CA LEU A 81 -3.93 3.61 -6.78
C LEU A 81 -3.76 4.84 -7.67
N VAL A 82 -3.83 4.68 -9.00
CA VAL A 82 -3.75 5.85 -9.91
C VAL A 82 -5.06 6.63 -10.00
N GLY A 83 -6.10 6.20 -9.27
CA GLY A 83 -7.41 6.85 -9.26
C GLY A 83 -8.14 6.75 -10.61
N GLN A 84 -7.70 5.87 -11.51
CA GLN A 84 -8.40 5.57 -12.75
C GLN A 84 -9.44 4.50 -12.44
N ARG A 85 -10.70 4.93 -12.28
CA ARG A 85 -11.87 4.04 -12.27
C ARG A 85 -12.06 3.39 -13.63
#